data_AF-A0A016S0X8-F1
#
_entry.id   AF-A0A016S0X8-F1
#
_cell.length_a   1.000
_cell.length_b   1.000
_cell.length_c   1.000
_cell.angle_alpha   90.00
_cell.angle_beta   90.00
_cell.angle_gamma   90.00
#
_symmetry.space_group_name_H-M   'P 1'
#
loop_
_entity.id
_entity.type
_entity.pdbx_description
1 polymer ?
#
loop_
_entity_poly.entity_id
_entity_poly.type
_entity_poly.pdbx_seq_one_letter_code
_entity_poly.pdbx_strand_id
1 'polypeptide(L)'
;MRMRILLLYLLTNTRRYRHWQCYCITFIVIAVMFMFDAAFLTKTTPKTRPHSRKSLSATQFFELINSKYGQRRILERVEMEDGTHLFVFDQWSLGKEILVKRTITGDFVHEHSSVLLETPAELSEINTDTTKWSVQHGLLRTGSCYQLLVETVFDSGAIGLSHSSNAKMLMIGLGGGIVNGFLHFYIPKMDITVVEISAQMVYIARKWFGMHFNDRHRIVIEDGAKFVEKEARNGRKYNAVLIDACDSLPAENVTIICPVSVFLEESFIKNTAQLMTNTGVAAFNVFSYTLTSDKVRELLTHRFSKYFDYCNTKETKVRNVIFYCMLHRPREEKQIDLMQFVQNIS
;
A
#
# COMPACT_ATOMS: atom_id res chain seq x y z
N MET A 1 40.15 -52.98 -6.12
CA MET A 1 41.45 -52.79 -5.45
C MET A 1 41.68 -51.30 -5.17
N ARG A 2 40.94 -50.72 -4.21
CA ARG A 2 41.10 -49.33 -3.73
C ARG A 2 40.24 -49.09 -2.47
N MET A 3 40.29 -50.03 -1.53
CA MET A 3 39.60 -49.93 -0.23
C MET A 3 40.45 -50.50 0.92
N ARG A 4 41.78 -50.50 0.73
CA ARG A 4 42.77 -50.93 1.74
C ARG A 4 43.81 -49.85 2.09
N ILE A 5 43.71 -48.65 1.51
CA ILE A 5 44.66 -47.55 1.79
C ILE A 5 44.08 -46.50 2.76
N LEU A 6 42.77 -46.45 2.97
CA LEU A 6 42.17 -45.47 3.90
C LEU A 6 42.24 -45.90 5.38
N LEU A 7 42.47 -47.18 5.66
CA LEU A 7 42.46 -47.72 7.03
C LEU A 7 43.82 -47.55 7.76
N LEU A 8 44.89 -47.23 7.04
CA LEU A 8 46.23 -47.03 7.61
C LEU A 8 46.55 -45.58 7.98
N TYR A 9 45.74 -44.61 7.56
CA TYR A 9 45.97 -43.19 7.89
C TYR A 9 45.29 -42.73 9.19
N LEU A 10 44.36 -43.54 9.74
CA LEU A 10 43.57 -43.18 10.93
C LEU A 10 44.10 -43.79 12.24
N LEU A 11 45.18 -44.58 12.20
CA LEU A 11 45.71 -45.28 13.39
C LEU A 11 47.04 -44.73 13.94
N THR A 12 47.53 -43.59 13.43
CA THR A 12 48.73 -42.94 13.96
C THR A 12 48.49 -41.46 14.26
N ASN A 13 47.50 -41.15 15.11
CA ASN A 13 47.62 -39.96 15.97
C ASN A 13 46.70 -40.05 17.20
N THR A 14 47.11 -40.89 18.14
CA THR A 14 46.58 -40.96 19.50
C THR A 14 47.05 -39.74 20.29
N ARG A 15 46.19 -38.72 20.45
CA ARG A 15 46.13 -37.79 21.62
C ARG A 15 45.23 -36.58 21.29
N ARG A 16 43.89 -36.73 21.27
CA ARG A 16 42.95 -35.67 21.70
C ARG A 16 41.44 -35.95 21.61
N TYR A 17 40.95 -37.18 21.55
CA TYR A 17 39.49 -37.40 21.52
C TYR A 17 39.04 -38.45 22.52
N ARG A 18 39.12 -38.11 23.82
CA ARG A 18 38.57 -38.91 24.92
C ARG A 18 37.25 -38.36 25.47
N HIS A 19 36.77 -37.23 24.97
CA HIS A 19 35.50 -36.62 25.38
C HIS A 19 34.31 -36.91 24.45
N TRP A 20 34.52 -37.47 23.24
CA TRP A 20 33.45 -37.65 22.25
C TRP A 20 32.79 -39.03 22.25
N GLN A 21 33.38 -40.04 22.91
CA GLN A 21 32.79 -41.39 22.96
C GLN A 21 31.63 -41.51 23.96
N CYS A 22 31.53 -40.64 24.97
CA CYS A 22 30.36 -40.63 25.87
C CYS A 22 29.12 -39.98 25.25
N TYR A 23 29.26 -38.98 24.36
CA TYR A 23 28.10 -38.27 23.80
C TYR A 23 27.35 -39.08 22.74
N CYS A 24 28.02 -39.93 21.96
CA CYS A 24 27.35 -40.76 20.94
C CYS A 24 26.47 -41.86 21.55
N ILE A 25 26.81 -42.39 22.73
CA ILE A 25 26.02 -43.44 23.38
C ILE A 25 24.76 -42.85 24.04
N THR A 26 24.85 -41.64 24.62
CA THR A 26 23.70 -40.96 25.23
C THR A 26 22.65 -40.54 24.19
N PHE A 27 23.07 -40.14 22.98
CA PHE A 27 22.14 -39.76 21.91
C PHE A 27 21.35 -40.95 21.34
N ILE A 28 21.94 -42.15 21.30
CA ILE A 28 21.27 -43.36 20.79
C ILE A 28 20.21 -43.85 21.80
N VAL A 29 20.48 -43.76 23.10
CA VAL A 29 19.51 -44.19 24.14
C VAL A 29 18.30 -43.23 24.21
N ILE A 30 18.53 -41.92 24.08
CA ILE A 30 17.43 -40.93 24.04
C ILE A 30 16.57 -41.10 22.79
N ALA A 31 17.17 -41.34 21.62
CA ALA A 31 16.42 -41.59 20.38
C ALA A 31 15.55 -42.85 20.44
N VAL A 32 16.01 -43.91 21.13
CA VAL A 32 15.23 -45.14 21.30
C VAL A 32 14.09 -44.95 22.31
N MET A 33 14.26 -44.17 23.38
CA MET A 33 13.15 -43.85 24.30
C MET A 33 12.05 -43.00 23.64
N PHE A 34 12.42 -42.03 22.78
CA PHE A 34 11.42 -41.25 22.03
C PHE A 34 10.68 -42.06 20.95
N MET A 35 11.25 -43.15 20.44
CA MET A 35 10.58 -44.02 19.47
C MET A 35 9.61 -45.01 20.13
N PHE A 36 9.77 -45.34 21.41
CA PHE A 36 8.84 -46.22 22.14
C PHE A 36 7.65 -45.49 22.77
N ASP A 37 7.76 -44.19 23.10
CA ASP A 37 6.61 -43.38 23.55
C ASP A 37 5.65 -42.98 22.41
N ALA A 38 6.13 -43.00 21.16
CA ALA A 38 5.30 -42.70 19.99
C ALA A 38 4.37 -43.86 19.58
N ALA A 39 4.52 -45.05 20.15
CA ALA A 39 3.81 -46.26 19.72
C ALA A 39 2.59 -46.64 20.60
N PHE A 40 2.27 -45.89 21.67
CA PHE A 40 1.17 -46.24 22.59
C PHE A 40 0.17 -45.12 22.93
N LEU A 41 0.04 -44.13 22.04
CA LEU A 41 -1.02 -43.11 22.10
C LEU A 41 -1.83 -43.07 20.79
N THR A 42 -2.36 -44.22 20.36
CA THR A 42 -3.54 -44.24 19.49
C THR A 42 -4.77 -43.87 20.33
N LYS A 43 -4.89 -42.59 20.70
CA LYS A 43 -6.14 -42.03 21.17
C LYS A 43 -7.11 -42.05 19.99
N THR A 44 -8.16 -42.84 20.14
CA THR A 44 -9.38 -42.78 19.33
C THR A 44 -9.87 -41.34 19.29
N THR A 45 -9.60 -40.63 18.20
CA THR A 45 -10.26 -39.37 17.88
C THR A 45 -11.73 -39.70 17.58
N PRO A 46 -12.70 -39.10 18.27
CA PRO A 46 -14.08 -39.18 17.81
C PRO A 46 -14.09 -38.58 16.41
N LYS A 47 -14.56 -39.35 15.42
CA LYS A 47 -14.93 -38.82 14.10
C LYS A 47 -16.07 -37.83 14.33
N THR A 48 -15.75 -36.57 14.65
CA THR A 48 -16.67 -35.48 14.39
C THR A 48 -16.86 -35.45 12.88
N ARG A 49 -18.06 -35.85 12.44
CA ARG A 49 -18.52 -35.62 11.07
C ARG A 49 -18.14 -34.18 10.71
N PRO A 50 -17.58 -33.90 9.52
CA PRO A 50 -17.55 -32.51 9.07
C PRO A 50 -19.03 -32.12 8.98
N HIS A 51 -19.50 -31.32 9.93
CA HIS A 51 -20.70 -30.55 9.70
C HIS A 51 -20.38 -29.72 8.48
N SER A 52 -20.98 -30.08 7.34
CA SER A 52 -21.08 -29.17 6.22
C SER A 52 -21.90 -27.98 6.74
N ARG A 53 -21.25 -27.00 7.37
CA ARG A 53 -21.86 -25.70 7.60
C ARG A 53 -22.08 -25.16 6.20
N LYS A 54 -23.33 -25.27 5.75
CA LYS A 54 -23.73 -24.77 4.44
C LYS A 54 -23.42 -23.28 4.46
N SER A 55 -22.55 -22.83 3.55
CA SER A 55 -22.26 -21.40 3.40
C SER A 55 -23.58 -20.65 3.25
N LEU A 56 -23.72 -19.57 3.99
CA LEU A 56 -24.85 -18.66 3.92
C LEU A 56 -24.92 -18.03 2.52
N SER A 57 -26.12 -17.66 2.09
CA SER A 57 -26.25 -16.77 0.94
C SER A 57 -25.73 -15.37 1.27
N ALA A 58 -25.42 -14.57 0.25
CA ALA A 58 -25.03 -13.16 0.42
C ALA A 58 -26.07 -12.37 1.25
N THR A 59 -27.36 -12.57 1.00
CA THR A 59 -28.42 -11.91 1.78
C THR A 59 -28.40 -12.34 3.25
N GLN A 60 -28.33 -13.65 3.51
CA GLN A 60 -28.30 -14.17 4.88
C GLN A 60 -27.07 -13.69 5.66
N PHE A 61 -25.90 -13.65 5.01
CA PHE A 61 -24.68 -13.17 5.65
C PHE A 61 -24.71 -11.65 5.87
N PHE A 62 -25.29 -10.88 4.94
CA PHE A 62 -25.48 -9.44 5.10
C PHE A 62 -26.41 -9.12 6.28
N GLU A 63 -27.53 -9.82 6.41
CA GLU A 63 -28.43 -9.72 7.58
C GLU A 63 -27.73 -10.11 8.88
N LEU A 64 -26.92 -11.17 8.85
CA LEU A 64 -26.13 -11.60 10.00
C LEU A 64 -25.11 -10.54 10.45
N ILE A 65 -24.33 -9.97 9.53
CA ILE A 65 -23.39 -8.90 9.87
C ILE A 65 -24.15 -7.65 10.38
N ASN A 66 -25.27 -7.28 9.74
CA ASN A 66 -26.07 -6.13 10.17
C ASN A 66 -26.65 -6.30 11.58
N SER A 67 -27.19 -7.48 11.89
CA SER A 67 -27.70 -7.77 13.24
C SER A 67 -26.61 -7.74 14.31
N LYS A 68 -25.37 -8.09 13.93
CA LYS A 68 -24.23 -8.14 14.86
C LYS A 68 -23.56 -6.78 15.09
N TYR A 69 -23.43 -5.96 14.05
CA TYR A 69 -22.62 -4.74 14.10
C TYR A 69 -23.36 -3.46 13.68
N GLY A 70 -24.63 -3.53 13.25
CA GLY A 70 -25.36 -2.39 12.70
C GLY A 70 -25.06 -2.15 11.22
N GLN A 71 -25.12 -0.91 10.73
CA GLN A 71 -24.82 -0.60 9.32
C GLN A 71 -23.32 -0.35 9.03
N ARG A 72 -22.53 -0.17 10.09
CA ARG A 72 -21.08 0.06 10.03
C ARG A 72 -20.45 -0.40 11.34
N ARG A 73 -19.19 -0.82 11.29
CA ARG A 73 -18.40 -1.20 12.46
C ARG A 73 -17.21 -0.27 12.61
N ILE A 74 -17.20 0.55 13.66
CA ILE A 74 -16.01 1.32 14.03
C ILE A 74 -14.98 0.34 14.59
N LEU A 75 -13.79 0.29 13.97
CA LEU A 75 -12.69 -0.58 14.37
C LEU A 75 -11.78 0.09 15.40
N GLU A 76 -11.47 1.37 15.17
CA GLU A 76 -10.59 2.14 16.04
C GLU A 76 -10.86 3.63 15.89
N ARG A 77 -10.76 4.36 17.01
CA ARG A 77 -10.65 5.82 17.04
C ARG A 77 -9.21 6.13 17.44
N VAL A 78 -8.46 6.77 16.54
CA VAL A 78 -7.04 7.09 16.72
C VAL A 78 -6.92 8.60 16.94
N GLU A 79 -6.24 8.99 18.00
CA GLU A 79 -5.86 10.38 18.24
C GLU A 79 -4.59 10.70 17.45
N MET A 80 -4.65 11.77 16.65
CA MET A 80 -3.58 12.23 15.78
C MET A 80 -2.60 13.13 16.55
N GLU A 81 -1.45 13.43 15.96
CA GLU A 81 -0.41 14.26 16.58
C GLU A 81 -0.86 15.69 16.92
N ASP A 82 -1.88 16.21 16.23
CA ASP A 82 -2.47 17.53 16.46
C ASP A 82 -3.68 17.51 17.43
N GLY A 83 -3.98 16.35 18.04
CA GLY A 83 -5.11 16.15 18.95
C GLY A 83 -6.46 15.93 18.23
N THR A 84 -6.50 16.00 16.89
CA THR A 84 -7.67 15.57 16.12
C THR A 84 -7.83 14.07 16.18
N HIS A 85 -8.98 13.55 15.71
CA HIS A 85 -9.26 12.13 15.77
C HIS A 85 -9.67 11.60 14.41
N LEU A 86 -9.08 10.47 14.03
CA LEU A 86 -9.51 9.69 12.88
C LEU A 86 -10.23 8.42 13.34
N PHE A 87 -11.22 8.03 12.55
CA PHE A 87 -11.98 6.80 12.74
C PHE A 87 -11.65 5.84 11.59
N VAL A 88 -11.28 4.63 11.96
CA VAL A 88 -11.20 3.50 11.03
C VAL A 88 -12.47 2.69 11.20
N PHE A 89 -13.20 2.45 10.12
CA PHE A 89 -14.44 1.67 10.17
C PHE A 89 -14.63 0.82 8.92
N ASP A 90 -15.37 -0.27 9.08
CA ASP A 90 -15.85 -1.10 7.98
C ASP A 90 -17.32 -0.79 7.71
N GLN A 91 -17.68 -0.71 6.44
CA GLN A 91 -19.05 -0.60 5.96
C GLN A 91 -19.28 -1.61 4.85
N TRP A 92 -20.48 -2.18 4.79
CA TRP A 92 -20.83 -3.20 3.81
C TRP A 92 -22.06 -2.82 3.01
N SER A 93 -22.13 -3.33 1.78
CA SER A 93 -23.28 -3.20 0.90
C SER A 93 -23.58 -4.55 0.25
N LEU A 94 -24.86 -4.74 -0.11
CA LEU A 94 -25.34 -5.93 -0.79
C LEU A 94 -25.69 -5.59 -2.24
N GLY A 95 -24.94 -6.17 -3.18
CA GLY A 95 -25.27 -6.20 -4.60
C GLY A 95 -25.53 -7.64 -5.06
N LYS A 96 -24.93 -8.04 -6.18
CA LYS A 96 -24.83 -9.48 -6.55
C LYS A 96 -24.01 -10.27 -5.52
N GLU A 97 -23.02 -9.62 -4.93
CA GLU A 97 -22.16 -10.12 -3.88
C GLU A 97 -22.10 -9.09 -2.75
N ILE A 98 -21.57 -9.50 -1.60
CA ILE A 98 -21.29 -8.57 -0.50
C ILE A 98 -19.97 -7.88 -0.78
N LEU A 99 -19.96 -6.57 -0.66
CA LEU A 99 -18.77 -5.75 -0.69
C LEU A 99 -18.56 -5.15 0.70
N VAL A 100 -17.34 -5.25 1.22
CA VAL A 100 -16.94 -4.60 2.47
C VAL A 100 -15.83 -3.61 2.16
N LYS A 101 -16.06 -2.36 2.56
CA LYS A 101 -15.13 -1.26 2.40
C LYS A 101 -14.62 -0.83 3.77
N ARG A 102 -13.31 -0.76 3.91
CA ARG A 102 -12.63 -0.17 5.07
C ARG A 102 -12.25 1.26 4.75
N THR A 103 -12.59 2.19 5.65
CA THR A 103 -12.45 3.63 5.44
C THR A 103 -11.78 4.33 6.63
N ILE A 104 -10.95 5.34 6.33
CA ILE A 104 -10.45 6.35 7.28
C ILE A 104 -11.24 7.65 7.09
N THR A 105 -11.72 8.25 8.18
CA THR A 105 -12.42 9.53 8.16
C THR A 105 -12.17 10.33 9.43
N GLY A 106 -12.18 11.66 9.36
CA GLY A 106 -12.14 12.53 10.56
C GLY A 106 -13.53 12.86 11.11
N ASP A 107 -14.55 12.91 10.25
CA ASP A 107 -15.87 13.48 10.56
C ASP A 107 -17.04 12.60 10.06
N PHE A 108 -16.75 11.41 9.52
CA PHE A 108 -17.69 10.50 8.85
C PHE A 108 -18.36 11.05 7.58
N VAL A 109 -17.95 12.23 7.13
CA VAL A 109 -18.46 12.90 5.92
C VAL A 109 -17.39 12.91 4.83
N HIS A 110 -16.15 13.23 5.20
CA HIS A 110 -14.99 13.27 4.32
C HIS A 110 -14.12 12.02 4.53
N GLU A 111 -14.00 11.25 3.46
CA GLU A 111 -13.15 10.06 3.40
C GLU A 111 -11.71 10.47 3.10
N HIS A 112 -10.78 10.12 3.99
CA HIS A 112 -9.34 10.28 3.75
C HIS A 112 -8.81 9.18 2.83
N SER A 113 -9.27 7.94 3.03
CA SER A 113 -8.88 6.78 2.24
C SER A 113 -9.91 5.67 2.42
N SER A 114 -10.10 4.87 1.38
CA SER A 114 -10.82 3.61 1.49
C SER A 114 -10.24 2.50 0.63
N VAL A 115 -10.47 1.27 1.07
CA VAL A 115 -10.04 0.05 0.38
C VAL A 115 -11.11 -1.02 0.51
N LEU A 116 -11.21 -1.90 -0.49
CA LEU A 116 -12.07 -3.07 -0.43
C LEU A 116 -11.37 -4.21 0.31
N LEU A 117 -12.13 -4.98 1.07
CA LEU A 117 -11.66 -6.19 1.74
C LEU A 117 -11.98 -7.43 0.89
N GLU A 118 -11.14 -8.45 0.96
CA GLU A 118 -11.39 -9.74 0.32
C GLU A 118 -12.55 -10.45 1.04
N THR A 119 -13.64 -10.68 0.30
CA THR A 119 -14.77 -11.45 0.82
C THR A 119 -14.33 -12.90 1.04
N PRO A 120 -14.58 -13.49 2.21
CA PRO A 120 -14.16 -14.85 2.52
C PRO A 120 -14.85 -15.86 1.61
N ALA A 121 -14.13 -16.92 1.22
CA ALA A 121 -14.65 -17.97 0.35
C ALA A 121 -15.89 -18.69 0.92
N GLU A 122 -15.99 -18.76 2.26
CA GLU A 122 -17.17 -19.28 2.95
C GLU A 122 -17.84 -18.15 3.74
N LEU A 123 -19.12 -17.89 3.45
CA LEU A 123 -19.94 -16.96 4.22
C LEU A 123 -20.56 -17.70 5.41
N SER A 124 -20.00 -17.53 6.60
CA SER A 124 -20.49 -18.19 7.82
C SER A 124 -20.28 -17.33 9.06
N GLU A 125 -20.96 -17.66 10.15
CA GLU A 125 -20.92 -16.87 11.39
C GLU A 125 -19.51 -16.60 11.91
N ILE A 126 -18.60 -17.56 11.75
CA ILE A 126 -17.19 -17.44 12.17
C ILE A 126 -16.39 -16.44 11.31
N ASN A 127 -16.83 -16.18 10.07
CA ASN A 127 -16.18 -15.29 9.12
C ASN A 127 -16.78 -13.86 9.13
N THR A 128 -17.64 -13.55 10.09
CA THR A 128 -18.24 -12.20 10.26
C THR A 128 -17.26 -11.16 10.80
N ASP A 129 -16.10 -11.57 11.30
CA ASP A 129 -15.11 -10.63 11.85
C ASP A 129 -14.22 -10.05 10.75
N THR A 130 -14.66 -8.91 10.20
CA THR A 130 -13.98 -8.18 9.12
C THR A 130 -12.58 -7.69 9.45
N THR A 131 -12.19 -7.64 10.74
CA THR A 131 -10.82 -7.29 11.15
C THR A 131 -9.79 -8.32 10.67
N LYS A 132 -10.24 -9.54 10.35
CA LYS A 132 -9.41 -10.66 9.88
C LYS A 132 -9.35 -10.78 8.35
N TRP A 133 -10.10 -9.95 7.63
CA TRP A 133 -10.18 -10.01 6.19
C TRP A 133 -8.99 -9.29 5.56
N SER A 134 -8.44 -9.88 4.50
CA SER A 134 -7.34 -9.30 3.74
C SER A 134 -7.77 -8.04 3.01
N VAL A 135 -6.82 -7.14 2.78
CA VAL A 135 -7.04 -5.89 2.03
C VAL A 135 -6.72 -6.12 0.55
N GLN A 136 -7.61 -5.68 -0.34
CA GLN A 136 -7.44 -5.80 -1.79
C GLN A 136 -6.57 -4.68 -2.36
N HIS A 137 -5.24 -4.81 -2.24
CA HIS A 137 -4.29 -3.84 -2.82
C HIS A 137 -4.31 -3.80 -4.35
N GLY A 138 -4.72 -4.89 -5.01
CA GLY A 138 -4.79 -5.00 -6.47
C GLY A 138 -5.96 -4.24 -7.11
N LEU A 139 -6.80 -3.54 -6.34
CA LEU A 139 -8.01 -2.92 -6.87
C LEU A 139 -8.05 -1.42 -6.63
N LEU A 140 -8.18 -0.66 -7.72
CA LEU A 140 -8.53 0.76 -7.68
C LEU A 140 -9.98 0.94 -8.13
N ARG A 141 -10.70 1.84 -7.46
CA ARG A 141 -12.07 2.18 -7.88
C ARG A 141 -12.04 2.89 -9.23
N THR A 142 -12.78 2.36 -10.20
CA THR A 142 -12.85 2.95 -11.54
C THR A 142 -13.34 4.40 -11.53
N GLY A 143 -12.65 5.29 -12.22
CA GLY A 143 -12.93 6.73 -12.28
C GLY A 143 -12.59 7.51 -11.02
N SER A 144 -11.87 6.90 -10.06
CA SER A 144 -11.36 7.60 -8.88
C SER A 144 -10.14 8.47 -9.20
N CYS A 145 -9.88 9.45 -8.34
CA CYS A 145 -8.64 10.23 -8.38
C CYS A 145 -7.39 9.33 -8.28
N TYR A 146 -7.44 8.25 -7.49
CA TYR A 146 -6.31 7.32 -7.36
C TYR A 146 -6.00 6.56 -8.66
N GLN A 147 -7.03 6.12 -9.40
CA GLN A 147 -6.82 5.54 -10.73
C GLN A 147 -6.15 6.56 -11.66
N LEU A 148 -6.70 7.77 -11.76
CA LEU A 148 -6.17 8.78 -12.67
C LEU A 148 -4.77 9.26 -12.27
N LEU A 149 -4.47 9.33 -10.96
CA LEU A 149 -3.14 9.65 -10.47
C LEU A 149 -2.12 8.59 -10.89
N VAL A 150 -2.47 7.30 -10.76
CA VAL A 150 -1.64 6.17 -11.23
C VAL A 150 -1.50 6.20 -12.76
N GLU A 151 -2.58 6.35 -13.51
CA GLU A 151 -2.53 6.42 -14.98
C GLU A 151 -1.67 7.58 -15.47
N THR A 152 -1.69 8.73 -14.80
CA THR A 152 -0.87 9.89 -15.15
C THR A 152 0.64 9.61 -15.13
N VAL A 153 1.09 8.72 -14.23
CA VAL A 153 2.48 8.27 -14.19
C VAL A 153 2.89 7.58 -15.49
N PHE A 154 1.99 6.81 -16.10
CA PHE A 154 2.26 6.02 -17.30
C PHE A 154 1.93 6.77 -18.58
N ASP A 155 0.83 7.52 -18.60
CA ASP A 155 0.36 8.33 -19.75
C ASP A 155 1.34 9.44 -20.10
N SER A 156 2.02 10.01 -19.10
CA SER A 156 3.10 10.99 -19.32
C SER A 156 4.30 10.38 -20.06
N GLY A 157 4.41 9.05 -20.14
CA GLY A 157 5.58 8.36 -20.65
C GLY A 157 6.80 8.40 -19.72
N ALA A 158 6.66 8.94 -18.51
CA ALA A 158 7.74 9.02 -17.53
C ALA A 158 8.21 7.64 -17.04
N ILE A 159 7.26 6.70 -16.94
CA ILE A 159 7.50 5.31 -16.57
C ILE A 159 6.79 4.42 -17.60
N GLY A 160 7.50 3.44 -18.14
CA GLY A 160 6.88 2.40 -18.96
C GLY A 160 6.05 1.45 -18.09
N LEU A 161 4.82 1.16 -18.51
CA LEU A 161 3.94 0.22 -17.82
C LEU A 161 4.46 -1.21 -18.00
N SER A 162 5.14 -1.72 -16.99
CA SER A 162 5.77 -3.04 -17.00
C SER A 162 5.93 -3.56 -15.58
N HIS A 163 5.56 -4.83 -15.35
CA HIS A 163 5.75 -5.53 -14.07
C HIS A 163 7.20 -5.51 -13.58
N SER A 164 8.17 -5.43 -14.51
CA SER A 164 9.60 -5.45 -14.20
C SER A 164 10.23 -4.05 -14.09
N SER A 165 9.45 -2.99 -14.22
CA SER A 165 9.95 -1.61 -14.12
C SER A 165 10.64 -1.37 -12.78
N ASN A 166 11.82 -0.75 -12.84
CA ASN A 166 12.64 -0.38 -11.68
C ASN A 166 12.69 1.14 -11.45
N ALA A 167 11.74 1.87 -12.05
CA ALA A 167 11.64 3.32 -11.96
C ALA A 167 11.52 3.79 -10.51
N LYS A 168 12.00 5.00 -10.24
CA LYS A 168 11.97 5.62 -8.91
C LYS A 168 10.76 6.53 -8.80
N MET A 169 9.94 6.29 -7.78
CA MET A 169 8.78 7.10 -7.47
C MET A 169 8.89 7.68 -6.06
N LEU A 170 8.61 8.98 -5.94
CA LEU A 170 8.36 9.65 -4.68
C LEU A 170 6.86 9.88 -4.54
N MET A 171 6.27 9.57 -3.39
CA MET A 171 4.90 9.91 -3.04
C MET A 171 4.88 10.68 -1.72
N ILE A 172 4.23 11.84 -1.69
CA ILE A 172 4.01 12.64 -0.48
C ILE A 172 2.55 12.49 -0.06
N GLY A 173 2.35 12.05 1.18
CA GLY A 173 1.06 11.60 1.72
C GLY A 173 0.89 10.09 1.56
N LEU A 174 0.67 9.38 2.66
CA LEU A 174 0.42 7.94 2.67
C LEU A 174 -1.07 7.63 2.67
N GLY A 175 -1.84 8.29 3.53
CA GLY A 175 -3.23 7.91 3.82
C GLY A 175 -3.35 6.43 4.22
N GLY A 176 -4.29 5.71 3.61
CA GLY A 176 -4.39 4.25 3.73
C GLY A 176 -3.40 3.46 2.86
N GLY A 177 -2.57 4.13 2.04
CA GLY A 177 -1.57 3.49 1.19
C GLY A 177 -2.09 2.95 -0.15
N ILE A 178 -3.23 3.45 -0.64
CA ILE A 178 -3.96 2.88 -1.79
C ILE A 178 -3.13 2.93 -3.09
N VAL A 179 -2.62 4.10 -3.45
CA VAL A 179 -1.88 4.33 -4.70
C VAL A 179 -0.55 3.56 -4.70
N ASN A 180 0.25 3.73 -3.65
CA ASN A 180 1.54 3.07 -3.53
C ASN A 180 1.41 1.56 -3.30
N GLY A 181 0.38 1.09 -2.59
CA GLY A 181 0.08 -0.32 -2.40
C GLY A 181 -0.28 -1.00 -3.72
N PHE A 182 -1.15 -0.38 -4.52
CA PHE A 182 -1.49 -0.87 -5.86
C PHE A 182 -0.27 -0.96 -6.78
N LEU A 183 0.54 0.11 -6.83
CA LEU A 183 1.75 0.13 -7.65
C LEU A 183 2.76 -0.92 -7.21
N HIS A 184 2.95 -1.12 -5.90
CA HIS A 184 3.85 -2.15 -5.39
C HIS A 184 3.34 -3.57 -5.68
N PHE A 185 2.03 -3.79 -5.59
CA PHE A 185 1.40 -5.08 -5.91
C PHE A 185 1.66 -5.49 -7.36
N TYR A 186 1.43 -4.60 -8.33
CA TYR A 186 1.59 -4.92 -9.75
C TYR A 186 3.00 -4.67 -10.31
N ILE A 187 3.83 -3.86 -9.65
CA ILE A 187 5.18 -3.52 -10.09
C ILE A 187 6.14 -3.62 -8.89
N PRO A 188 6.40 -4.83 -8.36
CA PRO A 188 7.15 -5.03 -7.12
C PRO A 188 8.62 -4.57 -7.22
N LYS A 189 9.14 -4.41 -8.45
CA LYS A 189 10.48 -3.87 -8.69
C LYS A 189 10.54 -2.35 -8.70
N MET A 190 9.42 -1.63 -8.75
CA MET A 190 9.44 -0.17 -8.68
C MET A 190 10.04 0.29 -7.35
N ASP A 191 10.84 1.34 -7.38
CA ASP A 191 11.50 1.89 -6.19
C ASP A 191 10.67 3.05 -5.64
N ILE A 192 9.73 2.72 -4.75
CA ILE A 192 8.72 3.64 -4.20
C ILE A 192 9.19 4.14 -2.83
N THR A 193 9.31 5.46 -2.69
CA THR A 193 9.50 6.13 -1.40
C THR A 193 8.23 6.92 -1.08
N VAL A 194 7.55 6.56 -0.01
CA VAL A 194 6.42 7.32 0.53
C VAL A 194 6.92 8.18 1.69
N VAL A 195 6.51 9.45 1.72
CA VAL A 195 6.82 10.40 2.79
C VAL A 195 5.50 10.80 3.45
N GLU A 196 5.39 10.56 4.74
CA GLU A 196 4.20 10.84 5.54
C GLU A 196 4.60 11.66 6.76
N ILE A 197 3.83 12.69 7.09
CA ILE A 197 4.14 13.55 8.23
C ILE A 197 3.69 12.90 9.56
N SER A 198 2.61 12.11 9.53
CA SER A 198 1.99 11.50 10.71
C SER A 198 2.43 10.05 10.93
N ALA A 199 3.09 9.81 12.08
CA ALA A 199 3.38 8.46 12.55
C ALA A 199 2.08 7.67 12.85
N GLN A 200 1.02 8.36 13.30
CA GLN A 200 -0.28 7.75 13.54
C GLN A 200 -0.95 7.27 12.24
N MET A 201 -0.81 8.03 11.14
CA MET A 201 -1.28 7.58 9.83
C MET A 201 -0.51 6.34 9.36
N VAL A 202 0.81 6.29 9.57
CA VAL A 202 1.61 5.07 9.28
C VAL A 202 1.15 3.88 10.13
N TYR A 203 0.81 4.09 11.41
CA TYR A 203 0.24 3.05 12.27
C TYR A 203 -1.09 2.54 11.72
N ILE A 204 -2.03 3.43 11.36
CA ILE A 204 -3.33 3.07 10.77
C ILE A 204 -3.12 2.25 9.49
N ALA A 205 -2.26 2.72 8.58
CA ALA A 205 -1.99 2.07 7.31
C ALA A 205 -1.43 0.64 7.49
N ARG A 206 -0.50 0.46 8.43
CA ARG A 206 0.07 -0.86 8.76
C ARG A 206 -0.97 -1.79 9.41
N LYS A 207 -1.69 -1.30 10.41
CA LYS A 207 -2.60 -2.12 11.21
C LYS A 207 -3.87 -2.51 10.46
N TRP A 208 -4.45 -1.56 9.73
CA TRP A 208 -5.80 -1.70 9.19
C TRP A 208 -5.86 -1.79 7.67
N PHE A 209 -4.86 -1.25 6.97
CA PHE A 209 -4.80 -1.28 5.50
C PHE A 209 -3.77 -2.29 4.98
N GLY A 210 -3.19 -3.12 5.85
CA GLY A 210 -2.29 -4.20 5.44
C GLY A 210 -1.04 -3.70 4.73
N MET A 211 -0.55 -2.50 5.08
CA MET A 211 0.64 -1.94 4.48
C MET A 211 1.90 -2.60 5.04
N HIS A 212 2.70 -3.16 4.14
CA HIS A 212 4.01 -3.73 4.44
C HIS A 212 5.07 -3.01 3.61
N PHE A 213 6.05 -2.42 4.31
CA PHE A 213 7.15 -1.71 3.67
C PHE A 213 8.40 -2.60 3.63
N ASN A 214 9.19 -2.48 2.57
CA ASN A 214 10.40 -3.24 2.30
C ASN A 214 11.43 -2.39 1.52
N ASP A 215 12.50 -3.01 1.04
CA ASP A 215 13.59 -2.30 0.36
C ASP A 215 13.18 -1.59 -0.94
N ARG A 216 12.09 -2.01 -1.60
CA ARG A 216 11.56 -1.40 -2.83
C ARG A 216 10.33 -0.52 -2.58
N HIS A 217 9.73 -0.61 -1.40
CA HIS A 217 8.59 0.20 -1.01
C HIS A 217 8.78 0.69 0.43
N ARG A 218 9.31 1.90 0.56
CA ARG A 218 9.75 2.47 1.84
C ARG A 218 8.79 3.55 2.32
N ILE A 219 8.74 3.72 3.64
CA ILE A 219 8.05 4.82 4.31
C ILE A 219 9.08 5.67 5.07
N VAL A 220 8.97 6.98 4.92
CA VAL A 220 9.75 7.98 5.66
C VAL A 220 8.77 8.84 6.43
N ILE A 221 8.93 8.91 7.75
CA ILE A 221 8.11 9.78 8.60
C ILE A 221 8.82 11.14 8.69
N GLU A 222 8.42 12.08 7.85
CA GLU A 222 9.02 13.41 7.73
C GLU A 222 8.04 14.38 7.07
N ASP A 223 8.26 15.68 7.28
CA ASP A 223 7.64 16.74 6.48
C ASP A 223 8.05 16.59 5.00
N GLY A 224 7.06 16.43 4.12
CA GLY A 224 7.28 16.22 2.70
C GLY A 224 8.01 17.35 1.99
N ALA A 225 7.79 18.62 2.38
CA ALA A 225 8.45 19.76 1.78
C ALA A 225 9.94 19.81 2.18
N LYS A 226 10.24 19.51 3.45
CA LYS A 226 11.62 19.38 3.93
C LYS A 226 12.35 18.20 3.30
N PHE A 227 11.67 17.06 3.14
CA PHE A 227 12.21 15.90 2.45
C PHE A 227 12.59 16.24 1.00
N VAL A 228 11.68 16.92 0.28
CA VAL A 228 11.92 17.35 -1.11
C VAL A 228 13.10 18.32 -1.21
N GLU A 229 13.18 19.30 -0.31
CA GLU A 229 14.28 20.25 -0.28
C GLU A 229 15.63 19.54 -0.05
N LYS A 230 15.69 18.60 0.90
CA LYS A 230 16.87 17.80 1.22
C LYS A 230 17.30 16.92 0.04
N GLU A 231 16.38 16.17 -0.56
CA GLU A 231 16.71 15.28 -1.68
C GLU A 231 17.12 16.09 -2.93
N ALA A 232 16.52 17.27 -3.16
CA ALA A 232 16.91 18.16 -4.25
C ALA A 232 18.35 18.65 -4.08
N ARG A 233 18.71 19.08 -2.86
CA ARG A 233 20.09 19.45 -2.50
C ARG A 233 21.07 18.29 -2.66
N ASN A 234 20.63 17.06 -2.38
CA ASN A 234 21.43 15.84 -2.55
C ASN A 234 21.53 15.35 -4.01
N GLY A 235 20.92 16.06 -4.97
CA GLY A 235 20.96 15.69 -6.39
C GLY A 235 20.20 14.41 -6.72
N ARG A 236 19.23 14.03 -5.88
CA ARG A 236 18.46 12.79 -6.07
C ARG A 236 17.43 12.99 -7.17
N LYS A 237 17.09 11.89 -7.87
CA LYS A 237 16.26 11.93 -9.07
C LYS A 237 15.16 10.87 -9.04
N TYR A 238 13.95 11.29 -9.39
CA TYR A 238 12.75 10.47 -9.49
C TYR A 238 12.14 10.55 -10.88
N ASN A 239 11.60 9.43 -11.35
CA ASN A 239 10.83 9.35 -12.59
C ASN A 239 9.41 9.90 -12.39
N ALA A 240 8.84 9.71 -11.20
CA ALA A 240 7.54 10.25 -10.84
C ALA A 240 7.56 10.83 -9.43
N VAL A 241 6.92 11.99 -9.24
CA VAL A 241 6.69 12.62 -7.94
C VAL A 241 5.17 12.82 -7.79
N LEU A 242 4.55 12.12 -6.85
CA LEU A 242 3.12 12.20 -6.58
C LEU A 242 2.88 12.96 -5.28
N ILE A 243 1.91 13.88 -5.31
CA ILE A 243 1.54 14.68 -4.14
C ILE A 243 0.05 14.46 -3.86
N ASP A 244 -0.24 13.83 -2.73
CA ASP A 244 -1.58 13.53 -2.21
C ASP A 244 -1.62 13.78 -0.70
N ALA A 245 -1.32 15.02 -0.31
CA ALA A 245 -1.27 15.46 1.07
C ALA A 245 -2.25 16.61 1.25
N CYS A 246 -3.40 16.33 1.86
CA CYS A 246 -4.53 17.24 1.97
C CYS A 246 -4.77 17.64 3.44
N ASP A 247 -5.36 18.82 3.65
CA ASP A 247 -5.91 19.20 4.96
C ASP A 247 -7.19 18.42 5.27
N SER A 248 -7.37 18.03 6.53
CA SER A 248 -8.57 17.33 7.01
C SER A 248 -9.80 18.24 7.05
N LEU A 249 -9.61 19.55 7.23
CA LEU A 249 -10.66 20.57 7.27
C LEU A 249 -10.18 21.81 6.51
N PRO A 250 -11.03 22.43 5.67
CA PRO A 250 -10.66 23.71 5.06
C PRO A 250 -10.54 24.77 6.16
N ALA A 251 -9.35 25.35 6.31
CA ALA A 251 -9.23 26.60 7.07
C ALA A 251 -9.99 27.72 6.36
N GLU A 252 -10.44 28.74 7.10
CA GLU A 252 -11.09 29.91 6.51
C GLU A 252 -10.19 30.52 5.42
N ASN A 253 -10.77 30.77 4.25
CA ASN A 253 -10.08 31.29 3.05
C ASN A 253 -9.12 30.32 2.33
N VAL A 254 -9.16 29.02 2.63
CA VAL A 254 -8.43 28.01 1.84
C VAL A 254 -9.26 27.58 0.63
N THR A 255 -8.80 27.96 -0.56
CA THR A 255 -9.44 27.64 -1.84
C THR A 255 -9.13 26.21 -2.29
N ILE A 256 -7.89 25.76 -2.13
CA ILE A 256 -7.41 24.42 -2.50
C ILE A 256 -6.98 23.74 -1.19
N ILE A 257 -7.65 22.65 -0.81
CA ILE A 257 -7.34 21.90 0.42
C ILE A 257 -6.39 20.73 0.16
N CYS A 258 -6.38 20.26 -1.09
CA CYS A 258 -5.47 19.23 -1.54
C CYS A 258 -4.79 19.73 -2.80
N PRO A 259 -3.46 19.76 -2.88
CA PRO A 259 -2.56 19.54 -1.75
C PRO A 259 -2.61 20.71 -0.74
N VAL A 260 -2.08 20.52 0.46
CA VAL A 260 -1.86 21.62 1.43
C VAL A 260 -0.94 22.68 0.84
N SER A 261 -1.11 23.94 1.26
CA SER A 261 -0.58 25.13 0.59
C SER A 261 0.95 25.14 0.41
N VAL A 262 1.71 24.54 1.34
CA VAL A 262 3.18 24.45 1.24
C VAL A 262 3.64 23.74 -0.04
N PHE A 263 2.86 22.79 -0.55
CA PHE A 263 3.16 22.07 -1.80
C PHE A 263 2.86 22.89 -3.07
N LEU A 264 2.29 24.09 -2.90
CA LEU A 264 2.07 25.06 -3.96
C LEU A 264 2.99 26.27 -3.83
N GLU A 265 3.95 26.28 -2.90
CA GLU A 265 4.91 27.38 -2.78
C GLU A 265 6.01 27.31 -3.84
N GLU A 266 6.56 28.46 -4.23
CA GLU A 266 7.58 28.55 -5.29
C GLU A 266 8.82 27.70 -4.98
N SER A 267 9.25 27.70 -3.71
CA SER A 267 10.40 26.91 -3.24
C SER A 267 10.18 25.40 -3.45
N PHE A 268 9.00 24.90 -3.09
CA PHE A 268 8.64 23.50 -3.27
C PHE A 268 8.56 23.12 -4.76
N ILE A 269 7.93 23.97 -5.58
CA ILE A 269 7.80 23.77 -7.03
C ILE A 269 9.18 23.69 -7.69
N LYS A 270 10.07 24.62 -7.36
CA LYS A 270 11.47 24.63 -7.83
C LYS A 270 12.21 23.36 -7.43
N ASN A 271 12.12 22.95 -6.17
CA ASN A 271 12.81 21.76 -5.67
C ASN A 271 12.25 20.49 -6.30
N THR A 272 10.95 20.43 -6.56
CA THR A 272 10.31 19.33 -7.28
C THR A 272 10.85 19.21 -8.70
N ALA A 273 10.96 20.32 -9.44
CA ALA A 273 11.59 20.34 -10.76
C ALA A 273 13.05 19.83 -10.71
N GLN A 274 13.80 20.20 -9.66
CA GLN A 274 15.17 19.71 -9.45
C GLN A 274 15.25 18.22 -9.08
N LEU A 275 14.20 17.63 -8.48
CA LEU A 275 14.13 16.21 -8.18
C LEU A 275 13.74 15.33 -9.37
N MET A 276 13.22 15.92 -10.43
CA MET A 276 12.73 15.13 -11.56
C MET A 276 13.85 14.79 -12.53
N THR A 277 13.75 13.60 -13.11
CA THR A 277 14.46 13.27 -14.35
C THR A 277 13.92 14.13 -15.51
N ASN A 278 14.69 14.34 -16.59
CA ASN A 278 14.26 15.15 -17.74
C ASN A 278 12.95 14.67 -18.40
N THR A 279 12.61 13.37 -18.26
CA THR A 279 11.38 12.78 -18.78
C THR A 279 10.35 12.49 -17.67
N GLY A 280 10.60 12.96 -16.46
CA GLY A 280 9.76 12.65 -15.30
C GLY A 280 8.45 13.42 -15.30
N VAL A 281 7.53 13.00 -14.43
CA VAL A 281 6.26 13.68 -14.17
C VAL A 281 6.10 14.02 -12.69
N ALA A 282 5.62 15.22 -12.38
CA ALA A 282 5.06 15.54 -11.08
C ALA A 282 3.53 15.58 -11.22
N ALA A 283 2.80 14.87 -10.37
CA ALA A 283 1.35 14.85 -10.39
C ALA A 283 0.77 15.10 -8.99
N PHE A 284 -0.25 15.95 -8.95
CA PHE A 284 -0.86 16.47 -7.75
C PHE A 284 -2.34 16.05 -7.77
N ASN A 285 -2.80 15.41 -6.70
CA ASN A 285 -4.22 15.31 -6.44
C ASN A 285 -4.72 16.67 -5.96
N VAL A 286 -5.54 17.34 -6.78
CA VAL A 286 -6.06 18.66 -6.47
C VAL A 286 -7.53 18.59 -6.09
N PHE A 287 -7.88 19.11 -4.92
CA PHE A 287 -9.27 19.28 -4.51
C PHE A 287 -9.53 20.72 -4.08
N SER A 288 -10.58 21.31 -4.65
CA SER A 288 -11.09 22.62 -4.30
C SER A 288 -12.60 22.56 -4.09
N TYR A 289 -13.10 23.27 -3.08
CA TYR A 289 -14.54 23.42 -2.87
C TYR A 289 -15.18 24.45 -3.80
N THR A 290 -14.40 25.42 -4.29
CA THR A 290 -14.90 26.65 -4.92
C THR A 290 -14.44 26.83 -6.36
N LEU A 291 -13.31 26.25 -6.76
CA LEU A 291 -12.79 26.37 -8.12
C LEU A 291 -13.30 25.25 -9.02
N THR A 292 -13.54 25.61 -10.28
CA THR A 292 -13.73 24.64 -11.36
C THR A 292 -12.39 24.09 -11.83
N SER A 293 -12.39 22.95 -12.51
CA SER A 293 -11.18 22.33 -13.08
C SER A 293 -10.37 23.30 -13.94
N ASP A 294 -11.03 24.08 -14.80
CA ASP A 294 -10.35 25.08 -15.64
C ASP A 294 -9.63 26.16 -14.83
N LYS A 295 -10.25 26.64 -13.75
CA LYS A 295 -9.66 27.67 -12.88
C LYS A 295 -8.49 27.11 -12.09
N VAL A 296 -8.59 25.85 -11.65
CA VAL A 296 -7.46 25.12 -11.06
C VAL A 296 -6.32 25.01 -12.07
N ARG A 297 -6.61 24.58 -13.30
CA ARG A 297 -5.60 24.45 -14.37
C ARG A 297 -4.93 25.78 -14.66
N GLU A 298 -5.68 26.86 -14.85
CA GLU A 298 -5.15 28.20 -15.11
C GLU A 298 -4.22 28.67 -13.98
N LEU A 299 -4.72 28.65 -12.73
CA LEU A 299 -3.99 29.10 -11.55
C LEU A 299 -2.69 28.33 -11.35
N LEU A 300 -2.75 26.99 -11.40
CA LEU A 300 -1.61 26.14 -11.16
C LEU A 300 -0.63 26.17 -12.34
N THR A 301 -1.10 26.21 -13.58
CA THR A 301 -0.22 26.34 -14.76
C THR A 301 0.59 27.63 -14.68
N HIS A 302 -0.06 28.76 -14.36
CA HIS A 302 0.63 30.03 -14.19
C HIS A 302 1.75 29.91 -13.15
N ARG A 303 1.43 29.33 -11.99
CA ARG A 303 2.39 29.17 -10.89
C ARG A 303 3.57 28.25 -11.21
N PHE A 304 3.33 27.17 -11.96
CA PHE A 304 4.34 26.16 -12.27
C PHE A 304 5.17 26.49 -13.53
N SER A 305 4.68 27.40 -14.39
CA SER A 305 5.28 27.73 -15.70
C SER A 305 6.72 28.22 -15.67
N LYS A 306 7.20 28.73 -14.52
CA LYS A 306 8.61 29.14 -14.34
C LYS A 306 9.59 27.96 -14.37
N TYR A 307 9.14 26.76 -14.01
CA TYR A 307 10.00 25.59 -13.81
C TYR A 307 9.63 24.39 -14.69
N PHE A 308 8.47 24.42 -15.34
CA PHE A 308 7.91 23.32 -16.12
C PHE A 308 7.43 23.82 -17.48
N ASP A 309 7.92 23.24 -18.58
CA ASP A 309 7.51 23.62 -19.94
C ASP A 309 6.11 23.11 -20.31
N TYR A 310 5.60 22.12 -19.57
CA TYR A 310 4.30 21.50 -19.84
C TYR A 310 3.59 21.14 -18.55
N CYS A 311 2.38 21.67 -18.39
CA CYS A 311 1.44 21.26 -17.35
C CYS A 311 0.06 21.07 -17.94
N ASN A 312 -0.70 20.10 -17.43
CA ASN A 312 -2.06 19.82 -17.86
C ASN A 312 -2.88 19.21 -16.71
N THR A 313 -4.16 18.97 -16.94
CA THR A 313 -5.06 18.37 -15.97
C THR A 313 -5.82 17.18 -16.54
N LYS A 314 -6.11 16.19 -15.70
CA LYS A 314 -7.13 15.18 -15.96
C LYS A 314 -8.28 15.36 -15.00
N GLU A 315 -9.49 15.45 -15.55
CA GLU A 315 -10.70 15.52 -14.76
C GLU A 315 -11.09 14.15 -14.25
N THR A 316 -11.47 14.08 -12.99
CA THR A 316 -12.04 12.87 -12.41
C THR A 316 -13.57 12.92 -12.54
N LYS A 317 -14.25 11.78 -12.38
CA LYS A 317 -15.73 11.78 -12.27
C LYS A 317 -16.21 12.37 -10.93
N VAL A 318 -15.29 12.75 -10.06
CA VAL A 318 -15.52 13.42 -8.77
C VAL A 318 -14.93 14.84 -8.83
N ARG A 319 -15.00 15.62 -7.75
CA ARG A 319 -14.50 17.01 -7.76
C ARG A 319 -12.98 17.15 -7.83
N ASN A 320 -12.24 16.06 -7.62
CA ASN A 320 -10.78 16.08 -7.72
C ASN A 320 -10.33 16.30 -9.17
N VAL A 321 -9.19 16.97 -9.32
CA VAL A 321 -8.49 17.16 -10.58
C VAL A 321 -7.08 16.65 -10.39
N ILE A 322 -6.58 15.86 -11.33
CA ILE A 322 -5.16 15.48 -11.33
C ILE A 322 -4.41 16.53 -12.14
N PHE A 323 -3.71 17.43 -11.48
CA PHE A 323 -2.82 18.40 -12.12
C PHE A 323 -1.43 17.80 -12.25
N TYR A 324 -0.84 17.82 -13.43
CA TYR A 324 0.49 17.24 -13.63
C TYR A 324 1.37 18.11 -14.50
N CYS A 325 2.66 18.08 -14.24
CA CYS A 325 3.68 18.86 -14.92
C CYS A 325 4.88 18.00 -15.30
N MET A 326 5.53 18.40 -16.39
CA MET A 326 6.74 17.79 -16.93
C MET A 326 7.74 18.89 -17.25
N LEU A 327 9.03 18.58 -17.10
CA LEU A 327 10.09 19.54 -17.43
C LEU A 327 10.05 19.93 -18.91
N HIS A 328 9.67 18.99 -19.77
CA HIS A 328 9.52 19.19 -21.20
C HIS A 328 8.18 18.62 -21.68
N ARG A 329 7.62 19.20 -22.74
CA ARG A 329 6.41 18.68 -23.40
C ARG A 329 6.64 17.23 -23.85
N PRO A 330 5.70 16.30 -23.59
CA PRO A 330 5.82 14.93 -24.07
C PRO A 330 5.80 14.90 -25.61
N ARG A 331 6.54 13.95 -26.20
CA ARG A 331 6.59 13.78 -27.66
C ARG A 331 5.27 13.26 -28.24
N GLU A 332 4.59 12.41 -27.47
CA GLU A 332 3.32 11.79 -27.81
C GLU A 332 2.47 11.73 -26.55
N GLU A 333 1.17 12.01 -26.69
CA GLU A 333 0.19 11.74 -25.65
C GLU A 333 -0.18 10.26 -25.70
N LYS A 334 0.04 9.55 -24.60
CA LYS A 334 -0.35 8.15 -24.47
C LYS A 334 -1.61 8.07 -23.62
N GLN A 335 -2.51 7.19 -24.03
CA GLN A 335 -3.62 6.75 -23.20
C GLN A 335 -3.41 5.28 -22.87
N ILE A 336 -3.05 5.02 -21.63
CA ILE A 336 -2.85 3.69 -21.08
C ILE A 336 -4.17 3.19 -20.52
N ASP A 337 -4.54 1.97 -20.88
CA ASP A 337 -5.58 1.22 -20.18
C ASP A 337 -4.95 0.45 -19.02
N LEU A 338 -4.96 1.06 -17.83
CA LEU A 338 -4.43 0.45 -16.62
C LEU A 338 -5.17 -0.85 -16.27
N MET A 339 -6.47 -0.93 -16.58
CA MET A 339 -7.28 -2.11 -16.31
C MET A 339 -6.92 -3.26 -17.24
N GLN A 340 -6.62 -2.98 -18.50
CA GLN A 340 -6.10 -3.97 -19.43
C GLN A 340 -4.77 -4.55 -18.96
N PHE A 341 -3.87 -3.72 -18.42
CA PHE A 341 -2.61 -4.20 -17.84
C PHE A 341 -2.82 -5.10 -16.63
N VAL A 342 -3.71 -4.70 -15.72
CA VAL A 342 -4.07 -5.52 -14.56
C VAL A 342 -4.62 -6.88 -14.99
N GLN A 343 -5.50 -6.92 -15.99
CA GLN A 343 -6.08 -8.17 -16.53
C GLN A 343 -5.04 -9.09 -17.20
N ASN A 344 -3.96 -8.54 -17.76
CA ASN A 344 -2.93 -9.33 -18.41
C ASN A 344 -1.93 -9.98 -17.43
N ILE A 345 -1.91 -9.53 -16.17
CA ILE A 345 -0.99 -10.01 -15.13
C ILE A 345 -1.70 -10.85 -14.07
N SER A 346 -3.00 -10.60 -13.87
CA SER A 346 -3.87 -11.37 -12.97
C SER A 346 -4.29 -12.68 -13.61
#